data_AF-A0A367YIX0-F1
#
_entry.id   AF-A0A367YIX0-F1
#
_cell.length_a   1.000
_cell.length_b   1.000
_cell.length_c   1.000
_cell.angle_alpha   90.00
_cell.angle_beta   90.00
_cell.angle_gamma   90.00
#
_symmetry.space_group_name_H-M   'P 1'
#
loop_
_entity.id
_entity.type
_entity.pdbx_description
1 polymer ?
#
loop_
_entity_poly.entity_id
_entity_poly.type
_entity_poly.pdbx_seq_one_letter_code
_entity_poly.pdbx_strand_id
1 'polypeptide(L)'
;MKISEKLDHAHRAANSPPATFSFEFFVPKTSQGVQNLYDRMDRMYDLNPIFIDITWNAGGRSSSLTNEMVYTAQSTLGLETCMHLTCTNMKVELIDEALDKAYKSGCQNILALRGDPPLDGSESTGDFKYAKDLIAYIHKKYGDHFNIGVAGYPEGHPEETDEVKTLEYLKEKCDAGADFIITQMFYDVDNFISWCSKLRKIGIDLPIIPGIMPISTYSAFLRRAKWSEISIPQHFLDALDPIKDDDFLVREKGTELVSEMCQKLLESGYVNHLHFYTMNLEKATVMILERLNLVEAVKSNEIVGVTELPWRKSLNPERSKESIRPIFWQNRKYSYVTRTATWDEFPNGRWGDSRSPAFGDIDLCASELLRQSPKRAQELWGLPQSVQDITQLVINYLKGNLKSLPWFDGAIGDDTNIILDNLIELNENSLITLNSQPSLNSVRSSDKVFGWGPKNGYVYQKQYLEFFCHKDVVAKLLDHIEKYNQQQGDSTSAVISYYAVNKDGNLISNCQDDDINAVTWGVFPGEEILQPTIVEKTSFLAWKDEVYTLFSEWLKIAAMFDADKAKVQEFNKLMGQISEDFVLCNLVNNDFLQGNEVLFDLIKQVVQT
;
A
#
# COMPACT_ATOMS: atom_id res chain seq x y z
N MET A 1 14.29 -7.35 -0.97
CA MET A 1 14.98 -8.55 -0.44
C MET A 1 14.56 -9.74 -1.26
N LYS A 2 15.46 -10.69 -1.51
CA LYS A 2 15.14 -11.87 -2.32
C LYS A 2 14.07 -12.73 -1.64
N ILE A 3 13.10 -13.23 -2.42
CA ILE A 3 12.01 -14.07 -1.91
C ILE A 3 12.56 -15.32 -1.21
N SER A 4 13.54 -16.01 -1.79
CA SER A 4 14.15 -17.20 -1.16
C SER A 4 14.72 -16.90 0.22
N GLU A 5 15.42 -15.76 0.37
CA GLU A 5 15.95 -15.30 1.65
C GLU A 5 14.84 -14.97 2.66
N LYS A 6 13.74 -14.35 2.21
CA LYS A 6 12.60 -14.04 3.09
C LYS A 6 11.88 -15.29 3.58
N LEU A 7 11.65 -16.26 2.69
CA LEU A 7 11.01 -17.52 3.05
C LEU A 7 11.84 -18.27 4.07
N ASP A 8 13.14 -18.35 3.81
CA ASP A 8 14.11 -18.92 4.74
C ASP A 8 14.09 -18.19 6.08
N HIS A 9 14.17 -16.85 6.07
CA HIS A 9 14.16 -16.04 7.28
C HIS A 9 12.89 -16.29 8.11
N ALA A 10 11.72 -16.26 7.48
CA ALA A 10 10.42 -16.45 8.13
C ALA A 10 10.29 -17.81 8.84
N HIS A 11 10.95 -18.86 8.34
CA HIS A 11 10.78 -20.23 8.81
C HIS A 11 12.00 -20.84 9.52
N ARG A 12 13.08 -20.06 9.72
CA ARG A 12 14.29 -20.51 10.43
C ARG A 12 14.19 -20.45 11.97
N ALA A 13 13.22 -19.74 12.53
CA ALA A 13 13.16 -19.49 13.97
C ALA A 13 12.29 -20.49 14.75
N ALA A 14 12.54 -20.59 16.05
CA ALA A 14 11.82 -21.50 16.94
C ALA A 14 10.31 -21.20 17.03
N ASN A 15 9.90 -19.95 16.81
CA ASN A 15 8.51 -19.48 16.85
C ASN A 15 8.04 -18.99 15.48
N SER A 16 8.42 -19.66 14.39
CA SER A 16 7.95 -19.31 13.05
C SER A 16 6.43 -19.48 12.90
N PRO A 17 5.77 -18.67 12.05
CA PRO A 17 4.36 -18.87 11.78
C PRO A 17 4.16 -20.23 11.09
N PRO A 18 2.98 -20.87 11.23
CA PRO A 18 2.71 -22.17 10.62
C PRO A 18 2.85 -22.12 9.09
N ALA A 19 2.51 -20.97 8.49
CA ALA A 19 2.82 -20.66 7.12
C ALA A 19 2.94 -19.15 6.91
N THR A 20 3.58 -18.77 5.81
CA THR A 20 3.50 -17.41 5.26
C THR A 20 2.70 -17.40 3.95
N PHE A 21 2.42 -16.22 3.41
CA PHE A 21 1.62 -16.11 2.18
C PHE A 21 2.01 -14.93 1.29
N SER A 22 1.59 -15.00 0.03
CA SER A 22 1.77 -13.98 -1.00
C SER A 22 0.54 -13.88 -1.90
N PHE A 23 0.46 -12.81 -2.70
CA PHE A 23 -0.69 -12.49 -3.54
C PHE A 23 -0.28 -12.20 -4.97
N GLU A 24 -0.91 -12.85 -5.96
CA GLU A 24 -0.80 -12.46 -7.37
C GLU A 24 -1.90 -11.50 -7.79
N PHE A 25 -1.51 -10.44 -8.48
CA PHE A 25 -2.39 -9.47 -9.12
C PHE A 25 -2.10 -9.37 -10.62
N PHE A 26 -3.16 -9.17 -11.41
CA PHE A 26 -3.02 -8.94 -12.85
C PHE A 26 -3.21 -7.47 -13.21
N VAL A 27 -2.53 -7.04 -14.28
CA VAL A 27 -2.60 -5.67 -14.77
C VAL A 27 -4.02 -5.33 -15.27
N PRO A 28 -4.72 -4.35 -14.66
CA PRO A 28 -6.04 -3.93 -15.09
C PRO A 28 -6.01 -3.29 -16.48
N LYS A 29 -7.16 -3.32 -17.19
CA LYS A 29 -7.29 -2.75 -18.54
C LYS A 29 -7.58 -1.25 -18.56
N THR A 30 -7.93 -0.65 -17.42
CA THR A 30 -8.39 0.75 -17.31
C THR A 30 -7.66 1.45 -16.17
N SER A 31 -7.44 2.76 -16.29
CA SER A 31 -6.78 3.57 -15.25
C SER A 31 -7.53 3.50 -13.91
N GLN A 32 -8.87 3.54 -13.92
CA GLN A 32 -9.66 3.33 -12.71
C GLN A 32 -9.44 1.92 -12.11
N GLY A 33 -9.28 0.91 -12.96
CA GLY A 33 -8.94 -0.44 -12.52
C GLY A 33 -7.59 -0.49 -11.80
N VAL A 34 -6.60 0.25 -12.30
CA VAL A 34 -5.26 0.39 -11.68
C VAL A 34 -5.39 1.06 -10.31
N GLN A 35 -6.11 2.19 -10.21
CA GLN A 35 -6.31 2.86 -8.92
C GLN A 35 -7.02 1.98 -7.89
N ASN A 36 -8.08 1.29 -8.30
CA ASN A 36 -8.79 0.33 -7.44
C ASN A 36 -7.90 -0.83 -6.97
N LEU A 37 -6.95 -1.24 -7.83
CA LEU A 37 -6.00 -2.29 -7.50
C LEU A 37 -4.95 -1.81 -6.52
N TYR A 38 -4.39 -0.61 -6.69
CA TYR A 38 -3.49 0.00 -5.73
C TYR A 38 -4.09 0.13 -4.34
N ASP A 39 -5.35 0.56 -4.24
CA ASP A 39 -6.05 0.62 -2.94
C ASP A 39 -6.21 -0.77 -2.32
N ARG A 40 -6.45 -1.79 -3.16
CA ARG A 40 -6.57 -3.18 -2.70
C ARG A 40 -5.22 -3.73 -2.26
N MET A 41 -4.15 -3.45 -2.99
CA MET A 41 -2.79 -3.85 -2.62
C MET A 41 -2.40 -3.22 -1.28
N ASP A 42 -2.75 -1.95 -1.05
CA ASP A 42 -2.50 -1.28 0.23
C ASP A 42 -3.26 -1.96 1.39
N ARG A 43 -4.55 -2.26 1.23
CA ARG A 43 -5.33 -2.99 2.24
C ARG A 43 -4.85 -4.41 2.48
N MET A 44 -4.52 -5.14 1.41
CA MET A 44 -4.07 -6.53 1.51
C MET A 44 -2.65 -6.62 2.06
N TYR A 45 -1.84 -5.57 1.93
CA TYR A 45 -0.56 -5.49 2.63
C TYR A 45 -0.73 -5.51 4.14
N ASP A 46 -1.80 -4.94 4.69
CA ASP A 46 -2.04 -4.96 6.13
C ASP A 46 -2.29 -6.39 6.65
N LEU A 47 -2.38 -7.40 5.78
CA LEU A 47 -2.35 -8.82 6.16
C LEU A 47 -0.92 -9.34 6.38
N ASN A 48 0.10 -8.55 6.01
CA ASN A 48 1.52 -8.82 6.07
C ASN A 48 2.02 -9.97 5.15
N PRO A 49 1.73 -9.92 3.83
CA PRO A 49 2.28 -10.89 2.88
C PRO A 49 3.81 -10.74 2.73
N ILE A 50 4.51 -11.84 2.46
CA ILE A 50 5.99 -11.81 2.26
C ILE A 50 6.37 -11.06 0.98
N PHE A 51 5.54 -11.24 -0.06
CA PHE A 51 5.66 -10.60 -1.37
C PHE A 51 4.32 -10.58 -2.10
N ILE A 52 4.26 -9.83 -3.19
CA ILE A 52 3.18 -9.85 -4.18
C ILE A 52 3.74 -10.16 -5.57
N ASP A 53 2.91 -10.68 -6.46
CA ASP A 53 3.23 -10.89 -7.86
C ASP A 53 2.41 -9.94 -8.74
N ILE A 54 3.06 -9.41 -9.78
CA ILE A 54 2.38 -8.62 -10.82
C ILE A 54 2.59 -9.33 -12.15
N THR A 55 1.49 -9.76 -12.76
CA THR A 55 1.54 -10.55 -13.99
C THR A 55 1.99 -9.76 -15.20
N TRP A 56 2.56 -10.48 -16.17
CA TRP A 56 3.00 -9.94 -17.45
C TRP A 56 2.23 -10.63 -18.58
N ASN A 57 1.51 -9.85 -19.37
CA ASN A 57 0.78 -10.39 -20.51
C ASN A 57 1.74 -10.85 -21.61
N ALA A 58 1.51 -12.04 -22.16
CA ALA A 58 2.29 -12.60 -23.26
C ALA A 58 2.40 -11.62 -24.45
N GLY A 59 3.60 -11.52 -25.03
CA GLY A 59 3.91 -10.60 -26.13
C GLY A 59 4.03 -9.12 -25.72
N GLY A 60 4.11 -8.79 -24.42
CA GLY A 60 4.48 -7.46 -23.95
C GLY A 60 3.43 -6.37 -24.15
N ARG A 61 2.18 -6.72 -24.50
CA ARG A 61 1.06 -5.79 -24.77
C ARG A 61 0.68 -4.89 -23.58
N SER A 62 1.22 -5.13 -22.39
CA SER A 62 1.04 -4.30 -21.18
C SER A 62 2.34 -4.13 -20.38
N SER A 63 3.48 -4.25 -21.06
CA SER A 63 4.83 -4.18 -20.46
C SER A 63 5.08 -2.86 -19.73
N SER A 64 4.70 -1.73 -20.33
CA SER A 64 4.85 -0.41 -19.71
C SER A 64 4.09 -0.28 -18.39
N LEU A 65 2.83 -0.71 -18.36
CA LEU A 65 1.98 -0.63 -17.18
C LEU A 65 2.43 -1.61 -16.09
N THR A 66 2.94 -2.79 -16.46
CA THR A 66 3.53 -3.73 -15.49
C THR A 66 4.72 -3.08 -14.78
N ASN A 67 5.64 -2.47 -15.54
CA ASN A 67 6.78 -1.77 -14.98
C ASN A 67 6.38 -0.61 -14.06
N GLU A 68 5.37 0.19 -14.46
CA GLU A 68 4.83 1.29 -13.64
C GLU A 68 4.23 0.78 -12.32
N MET A 69 3.48 -0.32 -12.38
CA MET A 69 2.90 -0.92 -11.19
C MET A 69 3.96 -1.50 -10.26
N VAL A 70 5.00 -2.16 -10.79
CA VAL A 70 6.14 -2.65 -9.99
C VAL A 70 6.87 -1.48 -9.34
N TYR A 71 7.13 -0.40 -10.09
CA TYR A 71 7.75 0.81 -9.54
C TYR A 71 6.91 1.41 -8.41
N THR A 72 5.59 1.52 -8.61
CA THR A 72 4.66 2.07 -7.60
C THR A 72 4.58 1.17 -6.36
N ALA A 73 4.51 -0.16 -6.56
CA ALA A 73 4.48 -1.13 -5.49
C ALA A 73 5.74 -1.04 -4.60
N GLN A 74 6.93 -0.99 -5.21
CA GLN A 74 8.21 -0.87 -4.50
C GLN A 74 8.41 0.53 -3.88
N SER A 75 8.23 1.58 -4.69
CA SER A 75 8.62 2.95 -4.32
C SER A 75 7.62 3.61 -3.39
N THR A 76 6.33 3.43 -3.64
CA THR A 76 5.25 4.14 -2.94
C THR A 76 4.59 3.28 -1.88
N LEU A 77 4.27 2.03 -2.25
CA LEU A 77 3.56 1.12 -1.36
C LEU A 77 4.47 0.24 -0.53
N GLY A 78 5.80 0.30 -0.67
CA GLY A 78 6.74 -0.50 0.11
C GLY A 78 6.47 -2.02 0.07
N LEU A 79 5.96 -2.51 -1.07
CA LEU A 79 5.59 -3.91 -1.28
C LEU A 79 6.69 -4.64 -2.02
N GLU A 80 7.21 -5.70 -1.40
CA GLU A 80 8.12 -6.59 -2.08
C GLU A 80 7.40 -7.26 -3.24
N THR A 81 7.89 -7.00 -4.45
CA THR A 81 7.21 -7.39 -5.67
C THR A 81 8.04 -8.40 -6.45
N CYS A 82 7.41 -9.48 -6.91
CA CYS A 82 7.90 -10.35 -7.98
C CYS A 82 7.28 -9.90 -9.31
N MET A 83 8.13 -9.49 -10.25
CA MET A 83 7.67 -9.12 -11.58
C MET A 83 7.68 -10.36 -12.48
N HIS A 84 6.53 -10.69 -13.09
CA HIS A 84 6.53 -11.68 -14.14
C HIS A 84 7.27 -11.15 -15.37
N LEU A 85 8.01 -12.01 -16.05
CA LEU A 85 8.66 -11.66 -17.31
C LEU A 85 8.63 -12.86 -18.25
N THR A 86 7.90 -12.72 -19.36
CA THR A 86 7.87 -13.74 -20.42
C THR A 86 9.07 -13.54 -21.36
N CYS A 87 9.46 -14.55 -22.13
CA CYS A 87 10.59 -14.44 -23.07
C CYS A 87 10.22 -14.62 -24.55
N THR A 88 9.07 -15.22 -24.85
CA THR A 88 8.58 -15.39 -26.22
C THR A 88 7.77 -14.18 -26.69
N ASN A 89 7.71 -14.01 -28.00
CA ASN A 89 6.99 -12.95 -28.70
C ASN A 89 7.46 -11.54 -28.34
N MET A 90 8.73 -11.40 -27.91
CA MET A 90 9.36 -10.13 -27.57
C MET A 90 10.80 -10.11 -28.08
N LYS A 91 11.28 -8.92 -28.45
CA LYS A 91 12.69 -8.71 -28.76
C LYS A 91 13.49 -8.56 -27.47
N VAL A 92 14.78 -8.93 -27.50
CA VAL A 92 15.69 -8.76 -26.35
C VAL A 92 15.71 -7.34 -25.81
N GLU A 93 15.55 -6.30 -26.64
CA GLU A 93 15.57 -4.91 -26.15
C GLU A 93 14.42 -4.61 -25.17
N LEU A 94 13.26 -5.24 -25.34
CA LEU A 94 12.13 -5.08 -24.42
C LEU A 94 12.38 -5.80 -23.08
N ILE A 95 13.06 -6.94 -23.14
CA ILE A 95 13.49 -7.68 -21.94
C ILE A 95 14.54 -6.85 -21.19
N ASP A 96 15.48 -6.25 -21.92
CA ASP A 96 16.50 -5.36 -21.36
C ASP A 96 15.90 -4.13 -20.68
N GLU A 97 14.93 -3.48 -21.32
CA GLU A 97 14.21 -2.35 -20.76
C GLU A 97 13.45 -2.73 -19.48
N ALA A 98 12.75 -3.88 -19.49
CA ALA A 98 12.01 -4.35 -18.33
C ALA A 98 12.93 -4.67 -17.15
N LEU A 99 14.05 -5.36 -17.40
CA LEU A 99 15.03 -5.69 -16.35
C LEU A 99 15.72 -4.43 -15.80
N ASP A 100 16.07 -3.45 -16.64
CA ASP A 100 16.66 -2.18 -16.19
C ASP A 100 15.69 -1.38 -15.31
N LYS A 101 14.40 -1.32 -15.69
CA LYS A 101 13.36 -0.67 -14.89
C LYS A 101 13.13 -1.39 -13.56
N ALA A 102 13.08 -2.72 -13.57
CA ALA A 102 12.98 -3.52 -12.34
C ALA A 102 14.17 -3.25 -11.42
N TYR A 103 15.40 -3.31 -11.94
CA TYR A 103 16.63 -3.04 -11.20
C TYR A 103 16.61 -1.64 -10.55
N LYS A 104 16.30 -0.59 -11.32
CA LYS A 104 16.25 0.79 -10.83
C LYS A 104 15.17 1.02 -9.78
N SER A 105 14.04 0.30 -9.87
CA SER A 105 12.97 0.39 -8.87
C SER A 105 13.30 -0.30 -7.54
N GLY A 106 14.41 -1.05 -7.47
CA GLY A 106 14.73 -1.92 -6.33
C GLY A 106 14.08 -3.29 -6.37
N CYS A 107 13.35 -3.62 -7.44
CA CYS A 107 12.77 -4.94 -7.59
C CYS A 107 13.88 -5.97 -7.74
N GLN A 108 13.93 -6.93 -6.82
CA GLN A 108 14.94 -7.99 -6.83
C GLN A 108 14.36 -9.33 -7.27
N ASN A 109 13.07 -9.44 -7.61
CA ASN A 109 12.42 -10.73 -7.81
C ASN A 109 11.76 -10.79 -9.18
N ILE A 110 12.12 -11.79 -9.99
CA ILE A 110 11.61 -12.00 -11.33
C ILE A 110 11.03 -13.41 -11.44
N LEU A 111 9.79 -13.54 -11.87
CA LEU A 111 9.24 -14.84 -12.28
C LEU A 111 9.50 -15.02 -13.78
N ALA A 112 10.52 -15.83 -14.10
CA ALA A 112 10.94 -16.08 -15.47
C ALA A 112 10.02 -17.10 -16.15
N LEU A 113 9.31 -16.64 -17.17
CA LEU A 113 8.30 -17.41 -17.87
C LEU A 113 8.63 -17.51 -19.36
N ARG A 114 8.12 -18.57 -20.00
CA ARG A 114 8.19 -18.65 -21.47
C ARG A 114 7.25 -17.61 -22.08
N GLY A 115 5.99 -17.62 -21.66
CA GLY A 115 4.89 -16.95 -22.35
C GLY A 115 4.13 -17.91 -23.26
N ASP A 116 2.83 -17.64 -23.41
CA ASP A 116 1.96 -18.41 -24.28
C ASP A 116 2.22 -18.08 -25.76
N PRO A 117 1.97 -19.02 -26.68
CA PRO A 117 2.03 -18.75 -28.11
C PRO A 117 1.00 -17.69 -28.53
N PRO A 118 1.21 -17.01 -29.67
CA PRO A 118 0.24 -16.06 -30.21
C PRO A 118 -1.15 -16.69 -30.38
N LEU A 119 -2.19 -15.96 -29.94
CA LEU A 119 -3.59 -16.41 -30.01
C LEU A 119 -4.12 -16.61 -31.44
N ASP A 120 -3.47 -15.99 -32.43
CA ASP A 120 -3.83 -16.11 -33.84
C ASP A 120 -3.21 -17.36 -34.51
N GLY A 121 -2.46 -18.17 -33.74
CA GLY A 121 -1.83 -19.39 -34.23
C GLY A 121 -0.55 -19.14 -35.04
N SER A 122 -0.04 -17.91 -35.09
CA SER A 122 1.26 -17.62 -35.68
C SER A 122 2.40 -18.25 -34.87
N GLU A 123 3.53 -18.51 -35.53
CA GLU A 123 4.72 -19.04 -34.85
C GLU A 123 5.20 -18.05 -33.78
N SER A 124 5.63 -18.59 -32.64
CA SER A 124 6.24 -17.77 -31.61
C SER A 124 7.53 -17.14 -32.14
N THR A 125 7.64 -15.83 -32.01
CA THR A 125 8.80 -15.04 -32.44
C THR A 125 9.65 -14.63 -31.24
N GLY A 126 10.82 -14.04 -31.46
CA GLY A 126 11.71 -13.57 -30.39
C GLY A 126 12.98 -14.40 -30.26
N ASP A 127 13.95 -13.85 -29.52
CA ASP A 127 15.31 -14.40 -29.47
C ASP A 127 15.44 -15.58 -28.47
N PHE A 128 14.48 -15.71 -27.54
CA PHE A 128 14.44 -16.78 -26.55
C PHE A 128 13.26 -17.72 -26.79
N LYS A 129 13.51 -19.03 -26.68
CA LYS A 129 12.51 -20.07 -26.94
C LYS A 129 11.94 -20.66 -25.65
N TYR A 130 12.76 -20.76 -24.62
CA TYR A 130 12.41 -21.37 -23.35
C TYR A 130 12.74 -20.46 -22.17
N ALA A 131 12.02 -20.62 -21.06
CA ALA A 131 12.27 -19.84 -19.84
C ALA A 131 13.73 -19.99 -19.34
N LYS A 132 14.36 -21.16 -19.51
CA LYS A 132 15.77 -21.37 -19.14
C LYS A 132 16.74 -20.41 -19.87
N ASP A 133 16.40 -20.02 -21.10
CA ASP A 133 17.22 -19.09 -21.89
C ASP A 133 17.16 -17.69 -21.27
N LEU A 134 15.98 -17.28 -20.79
CA LEU A 134 15.79 -16.02 -20.06
C LEU A 134 16.52 -16.03 -18.72
N ILE A 135 16.46 -17.12 -17.95
CA ILE A 135 17.17 -17.26 -16.67
C ILE A 135 18.68 -17.08 -16.88
N ALA A 136 19.26 -17.83 -17.82
CA ALA A 136 20.67 -17.73 -18.16
C ALA A 136 21.06 -16.33 -18.64
N TYR A 137 20.18 -15.67 -19.40
CA TYR A 137 20.38 -14.30 -19.86
C TYR A 137 20.39 -13.29 -18.71
N ILE A 138 19.46 -13.39 -17.77
CA ILE A 138 19.39 -12.51 -16.59
C ILE A 138 20.67 -12.65 -15.77
N HIS A 139 21.11 -13.87 -15.46
CA HIS A 139 22.36 -14.08 -14.72
C HIS A 139 23.59 -13.55 -15.45
N LYS A 140 23.65 -13.74 -16.78
CA LYS A 140 24.76 -13.19 -17.58
C LYS A 140 24.85 -11.67 -17.46
N LYS A 141 23.72 -10.96 -17.35
CA LYS A 141 23.68 -9.50 -17.35
C LYS A 141 23.72 -8.88 -15.96
N TYR A 142 23.09 -9.50 -14.97
CA TYR A 142 22.89 -8.95 -13.62
C TYR A 142 23.51 -9.80 -12.51
N GLY A 143 24.18 -10.91 -12.84
CA GLY A 143 24.76 -11.84 -11.86
C GLY A 143 23.69 -12.38 -10.92
N ASP A 144 23.97 -12.30 -9.62
CA ASP A 144 23.07 -12.75 -8.56
C ASP A 144 22.19 -11.61 -8.02
N HIS A 145 22.02 -10.51 -8.74
CA HIS A 145 21.18 -9.42 -8.25
C HIS A 145 19.71 -9.85 -8.10
N PHE A 146 19.16 -10.49 -9.15
CA PHE A 146 17.78 -10.96 -9.17
C PHE A 146 17.65 -12.34 -8.54
N ASN A 147 16.58 -12.51 -7.79
CA ASN A 147 16.04 -13.79 -7.35
C ASN A 147 15.03 -14.27 -8.38
N ILE A 148 15.28 -15.45 -8.96
CA ILE A 148 14.55 -15.89 -10.14
C ILE A 148 13.63 -17.04 -9.80
N GLY A 149 12.33 -16.79 -9.86
CA GLY A 149 11.30 -17.83 -9.78
C GLY A 149 11.07 -18.50 -11.12
N VAL A 150 10.58 -19.74 -11.11
CA VAL A 150 10.09 -20.43 -12.31
C VAL A 150 8.73 -21.08 -12.08
N ALA A 151 7.93 -21.20 -13.14
CA ALA A 151 6.66 -21.92 -13.08
C ALA A 151 6.86 -23.44 -13.01
N GLY A 152 6.09 -24.12 -12.15
CA GLY A 152 5.96 -25.58 -12.06
C GLY A 152 4.53 -26.04 -12.35
N TYR A 153 4.35 -27.27 -12.83
CA TYR A 153 3.04 -27.80 -13.23
C TYR A 153 2.84 -29.19 -12.59
N PRO A 154 2.18 -29.28 -11.42
CA PRO A 154 2.03 -30.54 -10.69
C PRO A 154 1.24 -31.62 -11.46
N GLU A 155 0.34 -31.21 -12.36
CA GLU A 155 -0.45 -32.08 -13.24
C GLU A 155 0.14 -32.23 -14.66
N GLY A 156 1.34 -31.70 -14.91
CA GLY A 156 1.97 -31.67 -16.23
C GLY A 156 1.65 -30.41 -17.03
N HIS A 157 2.39 -30.19 -18.12
CA HIS A 157 2.19 -29.05 -19.02
C HIS A 157 1.41 -29.49 -20.27
N PRO A 158 0.35 -28.78 -20.72
CA PRO A 158 -0.49 -29.23 -21.84
C PRO A 158 0.26 -29.55 -23.14
N GLU A 159 1.38 -28.87 -23.39
CA GLU A 159 2.21 -29.07 -24.59
C GLU A 159 3.20 -30.24 -24.51
N GLU A 160 3.34 -30.91 -23.35
CA GLU A 160 4.24 -32.07 -23.18
C GLU A 160 3.55 -33.14 -22.31
N THR A 161 3.20 -34.26 -22.95
CA THR A 161 2.48 -35.36 -22.29
C THR A 161 3.40 -36.35 -21.60
N ASP A 162 4.70 -36.30 -21.87
CA ASP A 162 5.71 -37.14 -21.21
C ASP A 162 6.09 -36.55 -19.84
N GLU A 163 5.54 -37.14 -18.78
CA GLU A 163 5.77 -36.70 -17.40
C GLU A 163 7.27 -36.63 -17.06
N VAL A 164 8.07 -37.60 -17.53
CA VAL A 164 9.51 -37.62 -17.24
C VAL A 164 10.20 -36.41 -17.84
N LYS A 165 9.88 -36.08 -19.10
CA LYS A 165 10.42 -34.89 -19.76
C LYS A 165 9.98 -33.59 -19.09
N THR A 166 8.73 -33.50 -18.62
CA THR A 166 8.29 -32.28 -17.92
C THR A 166 9.11 -32.02 -16.65
N LEU A 167 9.48 -33.08 -15.93
CA LEU A 167 10.37 -33.00 -14.77
C LEU A 167 11.81 -32.66 -15.17
N GLU A 168 12.32 -33.24 -16.26
CA GLU A 168 13.64 -32.91 -16.82
C GLU A 168 13.73 -31.44 -17.24
N TYR A 169 12.73 -30.90 -17.95
CA TYR A 169 12.71 -29.48 -18.33
C TYR A 169 12.60 -28.55 -17.13
N LEU A 170 11.87 -28.95 -16.08
CA LEU A 170 11.86 -28.20 -14.83
C LEU A 170 13.24 -28.22 -14.15
N LYS A 171 13.91 -29.38 -14.12
CA LYS A 171 15.28 -29.51 -13.65
C LYS A 171 16.22 -28.61 -14.44
N GLU A 172 16.14 -28.58 -15.76
CA GLU A 172 16.95 -27.70 -16.61
C GLU A 172 16.76 -26.21 -16.26
N LYS A 173 15.54 -25.78 -15.96
CA LYS A 173 15.27 -24.41 -15.49
C LYS A 173 15.89 -24.14 -14.12
N CYS A 174 15.81 -25.11 -13.20
CA CYS A 174 16.42 -25.00 -11.87
C CYS A 174 17.94 -24.90 -12.00
N ASP A 175 18.56 -25.77 -12.79
CA ASP A 175 19.99 -25.84 -13.02
C ASP A 175 20.53 -24.62 -13.78
N ALA A 176 19.67 -23.90 -14.51
CA ALA A 176 20.00 -22.62 -15.14
C ALA A 176 20.14 -21.46 -14.14
N GLY A 177 19.75 -21.65 -12.87
CA GLY A 177 19.88 -20.65 -11.80
C GLY A 177 18.56 -20.18 -11.18
N ALA A 178 17.48 -20.96 -11.27
CA ALA A 178 16.25 -20.60 -10.53
C ALA A 178 16.45 -20.77 -9.01
N ASP A 179 15.77 -19.92 -8.24
CA ASP A 179 15.86 -19.88 -6.78
C ASP A 179 14.62 -20.44 -6.08
N PHE A 180 13.46 -20.44 -6.74
CA PHE A 180 12.20 -20.98 -6.22
C PHE A 180 11.25 -21.37 -7.34
N ILE A 181 10.25 -22.19 -7.01
CA ILE A 181 9.24 -22.67 -7.96
C ILE A 181 7.87 -22.21 -7.49
N ILE A 182 7.11 -21.48 -8.32
CA ILE A 182 5.68 -21.24 -8.11
C ILE A 182 4.90 -22.20 -8.99
N THR A 183 3.98 -22.98 -8.42
CA THR A 183 3.19 -23.93 -9.20
C THR A 183 1.96 -23.29 -9.82
N GLN A 184 1.54 -23.77 -10.99
CA GLN A 184 0.16 -23.62 -11.46
C GLN A 184 -0.83 -24.00 -10.35
N MET A 185 -2.03 -23.43 -10.38
CA MET A 185 -3.12 -23.82 -9.48
C MET A 185 -3.48 -25.30 -9.64
N PHE A 186 -3.97 -25.92 -8.57
CA PHE A 186 -4.46 -27.30 -8.56
C PHE A 186 -5.51 -27.46 -7.44
N TYR A 187 -6.21 -28.60 -7.40
CA TYR A 187 -7.09 -28.96 -6.28
C TYR A 187 -6.79 -30.36 -5.72
N ASP A 188 -6.04 -31.20 -6.45
CA ASP A 188 -5.59 -32.51 -5.97
C ASP A 188 -4.26 -32.39 -5.19
N VAL A 189 -4.37 -32.36 -3.87
CA VAL A 189 -3.23 -32.26 -2.94
C VAL A 189 -2.36 -33.52 -2.96
N ASP A 190 -2.94 -34.70 -3.15
CA ASP A 190 -2.17 -35.95 -3.15
C ASP A 190 -1.28 -36.04 -4.39
N ASN A 191 -1.79 -35.59 -5.54
CA ASN A 191 -0.98 -35.44 -6.74
C ASN A 191 0.17 -34.44 -6.53
N PHE A 192 -0.08 -33.29 -5.91
CA PHE A 192 0.96 -32.30 -5.59
C PHE A 192 2.05 -32.88 -4.66
N ILE A 193 1.68 -33.60 -3.61
CA ILE A 193 2.64 -34.23 -2.68
C ILE A 193 3.49 -35.28 -3.41
N SER A 194 2.86 -36.09 -4.28
CA SER A 194 3.57 -37.05 -5.13
C SER A 194 4.56 -36.35 -6.07
N TRP A 195 4.16 -35.26 -6.70
CA TRP A 195 5.00 -34.43 -7.54
C TRP A 195 6.20 -33.85 -6.78
N CYS A 196 5.98 -33.30 -5.58
CA CYS A 196 7.07 -32.81 -4.72
C CYS A 196 8.09 -33.92 -4.40
N SER A 197 7.62 -35.14 -4.07
CA SER A 197 8.50 -36.28 -3.84
C SER A 197 9.34 -36.64 -5.07
N LYS A 198 8.75 -36.57 -6.27
CA LYS A 198 9.47 -36.79 -7.54
C LYS A 198 10.54 -35.72 -7.77
N LEU A 199 10.25 -34.44 -7.50
CA LEU A 199 11.23 -33.35 -7.61
C LEU A 199 12.43 -33.54 -6.67
N ARG A 200 12.18 -33.91 -5.41
CA ARG A 200 13.27 -34.19 -4.45
C ARG A 200 14.14 -35.36 -4.90
N LYS A 201 13.54 -36.42 -5.48
CA LYS A 201 14.29 -37.59 -6.01
C LYS A 201 15.23 -37.24 -7.17
N ILE A 202 14.91 -36.22 -7.95
CA ILE A 202 15.77 -35.75 -9.05
C ILE A 202 16.70 -34.60 -8.63
N GLY A 203 16.80 -34.31 -7.33
CA GLY A 203 17.75 -33.33 -6.78
C GLY A 203 17.33 -31.87 -6.98
N ILE A 204 16.03 -31.59 -7.08
CA ILE A 204 15.52 -30.21 -7.00
C ILE A 204 15.19 -29.94 -5.54
N ASP A 205 16.02 -29.12 -4.87
CA ASP A 205 15.86 -28.75 -3.46
C ASP A 205 15.32 -27.33 -3.27
N LEU A 206 15.00 -26.63 -4.36
CA LEU A 206 14.44 -25.28 -4.30
C LEU A 206 13.12 -25.25 -3.49
N PRO A 207 12.82 -24.11 -2.82
CA PRO A 207 11.51 -23.85 -2.25
C PRO A 207 10.41 -24.03 -3.31
N ILE A 208 9.38 -24.81 -2.95
CA ILE A 208 8.20 -25.03 -3.77
C ILE A 208 7.06 -24.23 -3.14
N ILE A 209 6.46 -23.36 -3.95
CA ILE A 209 5.38 -22.47 -3.56
C ILE A 209 4.10 -22.92 -4.30
N PRO A 210 3.11 -23.51 -3.60
CA PRO A 210 1.87 -23.95 -4.21
C PRO A 210 1.00 -22.75 -4.58
N GLY A 211 0.55 -22.72 -5.83
CA GLY A 211 -0.43 -21.76 -6.32
C GLY A 211 -1.85 -22.16 -5.88
N ILE A 212 -2.51 -21.28 -5.14
CA ILE A 212 -3.83 -21.49 -4.54
C ILE A 212 -4.84 -20.56 -5.22
N MET A 213 -5.89 -21.10 -5.82
CA MET A 213 -6.98 -20.28 -6.37
C MET A 213 -8.23 -20.35 -5.49
N PRO A 214 -8.62 -19.26 -4.81
CA PRO A 214 -9.87 -19.20 -4.07
C PRO A 214 -11.11 -19.38 -4.97
N ILE A 215 -12.09 -20.12 -4.47
CA ILE A 215 -13.37 -20.33 -5.16
C ILE A 215 -14.34 -19.22 -4.77
N SER A 216 -14.66 -18.33 -5.71
CA SER A 216 -15.60 -17.22 -5.47
C SER A 216 -16.98 -17.47 -6.09
N THR A 217 -17.04 -18.05 -7.28
CA THR A 217 -18.29 -18.42 -7.97
C THR A 217 -18.09 -19.74 -8.69
N TYR A 218 -19.17 -20.50 -8.86
CA TYR A 218 -19.10 -21.85 -9.44
C TYR A 218 -18.67 -21.81 -10.92
N SER A 219 -19.23 -20.86 -11.67
CA SER A 219 -18.92 -20.68 -13.09
C SER A 219 -17.46 -20.26 -13.32
N ALA A 220 -16.93 -19.36 -12.49
CA ALA A 220 -15.53 -18.96 -12.58
C ALA A 220 -14.59 -20.11 -12.23
N PHE A 221 -14.92 -20.87 -11.18
CA PHE A 221 -14.18 -22.05 -10.75
C PHE A 221 -14.04 -23.09 -11.88
N LEU A 222 -15.15 -23.56 -12.46
CA LEU A 222 -15.11 -24.54 -13.55
C LEU A 222 -14.39 -24.03 -14.79
N ARG A 223 -14.66 -22.78 -15.19
CA ARG A 223 -14.03 -22.17 -16.37
C ARG A 223 -12.51 -22.15 -16.21
N ARG A 224 -12.02 -21.87 -15.01
CA ARG A 224 -10.59 -21.74 -14.73
C ARG A 224 -9.91 -23.10 -14.67
N ALA A 225 -10.52 -24.07 -13.99
CA ALA A 225 -10.01 -25.43 -14.00
C ALA A 225 -9.90 -25.97 -15.43
N LYS A 226 -10.92 -25.74 -16.26
CA LYS A 226 -10.90 -26.11 -17.68
C LYS A 226 -9.82 -25.38 -18.47
N TRP A 227 -9.67 -24.07 -18.30
CA TRP A 227 -8.67 -23.29 -19.04
C TRP A 227 -7.24 -23.66 -18.66
N SER A 228 -6.99 -23.94 -17.39
CA SER A 228 -5.68 -24.41 -16.90
C SER A 228 -5.46 -25.91 -17.11
N GLU A 229 -6.44 -26.63 -17.66
CA GLU A 229 -6.43 -28.08 -17.87
C GLU A 229 -6.10 -28.90 -16.61
N ILE A 230 -6.64 -28.46 -15.46
CA ILE A 230 -6.41 -29.12 -14.17
C ILE A 230 -7.62 -29.96 -13.73
N SER A 231 -7.34 -31.00 -12.94
CA SER A 231 -8.33 -31.92 -12.41
C SER A 231 -9.02 -31.33 -11.18
N ILE A 232 -10.34 -31.44 -11.14
CA ILE A 232 -11.13 -31.12 -9.94
C ILE A 232 -11.45 -32.44 -9.22
N PRO A 233 -11.03 -32.63 -7.97
CA PRO A 233 -11.44 -33.79 -7.18
C PRO A 233 -12.96 -33.87 -7.05
N GLN A 234 -13.52 -35.07 -7.19
CA GLN A 234 -14.99 -35.26 -7.22
C GLN A 234 -15.70 -34.68 -6.00
N HIS A 235 -15.08 -34.74 -4.81
CA HIS A 235 -15.67 -34.19 -3.59
C HIS A 235 -15.85 -32.66 -3.61
N PHE A 236 -15.08 -31.91 -4.42
CA PHE A 236 -15.33 -30.49 -4.65
C PHE A 236 -16.63 -30.28 -5.45
N LEU A 237 -16.82 -31.07 -6.51
CA LEU A 237 -18.04 -31.00 -7.33
C LEU A 237 -19.27 -31.44 -6.52
N ASP A 238 -19.17 -32.54 -5.78
CA ASP A 238 -20.27 -33.05 -4.95
C ASP A 238 -20.73 -32.02 -3.90
N ALA A 239 -19.80 -31.22 -3.36
CA ALA A 239 -20.09 -30.18 -2.38
C ALA A 239 -20.63 -28.88 -3.00
N LEU A 240 -20.21 -28.53 -4.22
CA LEU A 240 -20.52 -27.24 -4.84
C LEU A 240 -21.68 -27.30 -5.84
N ASP A 241 -21.88 -28.41 -6.54
CA ASP A 241 -22.96 -28.60 -7.52
C ASP A 241 -24.37 -28.31 -6.95
N PRO A 242 -24.72 -28.74 -5.72
CA PRO A 242 -26.03 -28.48 -5.15
C PRO A 242 -26.32 -27.00 -4.87
N ILE A 243 -25.27 -26.17 -4.75
CA ILE A 243 -25.34 -24.75 -4.38
C ILE A 243 -24.86 -23.82 -5.51
N LYS A 244 -24.61 -24.35 -6.70
CA LYS A 244 -23.94 -23.67 -7.82
C LYS A 244 -24.56 -22.34 -8.27
N ASP A 245 -25.83 -22.13 -7.98
CA ASP A 245 -26.60 -20.92 -8.35
C ASP A 245 -26.62 -19.86 -7.24
N ASP A 246 -26.00 -20.13 -6.07
CA ASP A 246 -25.85 -19.20 -4.94
C ASP A 246 -24.36 -18.86 -4.71
N ASP A 247 -23.92 -17.73 -5.26
CA ASP A 247 -22.53 -17.25 -5.13
C ASP A 247 -22.10 -17.00 -3.67
N PHE A 248 -23.04 -16.73 -2.75
CA PHE A 248 -22.70 -16.59 -1.34
C PHE A 248 -22.33 -17.95 -0.74
N LEU A 249 -23.20 -18.95 -0.91
CA LEU A 249 -22.96 -20.30 -0.40
C LEU A 249 -21.77 -20.96 -1.09
N VAL A 250 -21.60 -20.78 -2.40
CA VAL A 250 -20.44 -21.30 -3.15
C VAL A 250 -19.14 -20.75 -2.59
N ARG A 251 -19.08 -19.44 -2.30
CA ARG A 251 -17.88 -18.83 -1.73
C ARG A 251 -17.59 -19.32 -0.32
N GLU A 252 -18.63 -19.47 0.51
CA GLU A 252 -18.48 -20.02 1.87
C GLU A 252 -17.96 -21.46 1.84
N LYS A 253 -18.63 -22.34 1.07
CA LYS A 253 -18.21 -23.74 0.97
C LYS A 253 -16.88 -23.92 0.24
N GLY A 254 -16.63 -23.11 -0.79
CA GLY A 254 -15.36 -23.06 -1.49
C GLY A 254 -14.20 -22.62 -0.58
N THR A 255 -14.44 -21.66 0.32
CA THR A 255 -13.46 -21.26 1.34
C THR A 255 -13.11 -22.42 2.26
N GLU A 256 -14.10 -23.18 2.73
CA GLU A 256 -13.89 -24.37 3.56
C GLU A 256 -13.01 -25.41 2.85
N LEU A 257 -13.40 -25.81 1.63
CA LEU A 257 -12.67 -26.82 0.85
C LEU A 257 -11.22 -26.39 0.53
N VAL A 258 -11.02 -25.15 0.12
CA VAL A 258 -9.67 -24.64 -0.17
C VAL A 258 -8.84 -24.52 1.11
N SER A 259 -9.45 -24.19 2.24
CA SER A 259 -8.73 -24.14 3.53
C SER A 259 -8.30 -25.54 3.99
N GLU A 260 -9.14 -26.57 3.82
CA GLU A 260 -8.78 -27.97 4.09
C GLU A 260 -7.63 -28.43 3.19
N MET A 261 -7.67 -28.07 1.91
CA MET A 261 -6.57 -28.28 0.97
C MET A 261 -5.28 -27.61 1.46
N CYS A 262 -5.32 -26.32 1.83
CA CYS A 262 -4.16 -25.59 2.35
C CYS A 262 -3.61 -26.23 3.63
N GLN A 263 -4.48 -26.66 4.55
CA GLN A 263 -4.07 -27.33 5.77
C GLN A 263 -3.30 -28.63 5.46
N LYS A 264 -3.83 -29.46 4.56
CA LYS A 264 -3.17 -30.69 4.11
C LYS A 264 -1.83 -30.43 3.41
N LEU A 265 -1.72 -29.33 2.64
CA LEU A 265 -0.46 -28.91 2.03
C LEU A 265 0.60 -28.60 3.08
N LEU A 266 0.25 -27.82 4.10
CA LEU A 266 1.18 -27.46 5.19
C LEU A 266 1.59 -28.68 6.02
N GLU A 267 0.64 -29.57 6.33
CA GLU A 267 0.90 -30.82 7.07
C GLU A 267 1.81 -31.80 6.32
N SER A 268 1.90 -31.69 4.99
CA SER A 268 2.79 -32.55 4.18
C SER A 268 4.28 -32.35 4.48
N GLY A 269 4.65 -31.20 5.05
CA GLY A 269 6.04 -30.83 5.32
C GLY A 269 6.87 -30.42 4.09
N TYR A 270 6.29 -30.43 2.88
CA TYR A 270 6.99 -29.98 1.66
C TYR A 270 6.97 -28.47 1.47
N VAL A 271 5.99 -27.78 2.06
CA VAL A 271 5.73 -26.36 1.85
C VAL A 271 5.39 -25.66 3.16
N ASN A 272 5.79 -24.40 3.28
CA ASN A 272 5.54 -23.52 4.42
C ASN A 272 5.03 -22.14 3.98
N HIS A 273 4.71 -22.00 2.69
CA HIS A 273 4.22 -20.77 2.08
C HIS A 273 3.02 -21.09 1.18
N LEU A 274 2.06 -20.17 1.08
CA LEU A 274 0.88 -20.28 0.22
C LEU A 274 0.77 -19.07 -0.70
N HIS A 275 0.75 -19.28 -2.01
CA HIS A 275 0.66 -18.19 -2.99
C HIS A 275 -0.75 -18.09 -3.58
N PHE A 276 -1.45 -16.98 -3.36
CA PHE A 276 -2.86 -16.85 -3.72
C PHE A 276 -3.06 -16.10 -5.04
N TYR A 277 -3.69 -16.76 -6.00
CA TYR A 277 -4.20 -16.14 -7.23
C TYR A 277 -5.46 -15.32 -6.93
N THR A 278 -5.28 -14.05 -6.57
CA THR A 278 -6.36 -13.21 -6.03
C THR A 278 -7.42 -12.83 -7.05
N MET A 279 -7.06 -12.83 -8.33
CA MET A 279 -7.89 -12.27 -9.40
C MET A 279 -8.32 -10.83 -9.16
N ASN A 280 -7.44 -10.04 -8.52
CA ASN A 280 -7.74 -8.68 -8.10
C ASN A 280 -9.00 -8.61 -7.22
N LEU A 281 -9.26 -9.65 -6.42
CA LEU A 281 -10.33 -9.71 -5.43
C LEU A 281 -9.72 -10.03 -4.06
N GLU A 282 -10.28 -9.48 -2.98
CA GLU A 282 -9.72 -9.71 -1.63
C GLU A 282 -10.52 -10.75 -0.81
N LYS A 283 -11.85 -10.79 -0.97
CA LYS A 283 -12.75 -11.39 0.02
C LYS A 283 -12.50 -12.88 0.28
N ALA A 284 -12.45 -13.69 -0.77
CA ALA A 284 -12.26 -15.14 -0.62
C ALA A 284 -10.86 -15.48 -0.06
N THR A 285 -9.83 -14.75 -0.51
CA THR A 285 -8.46 -14.89 0.01
C THR A 285 -8.39 -14.58 1.51
N VAL A 286 -8.97 -13.45 1.94
CA VAL A 286 -9.01 -13.05 3.35
C VAL A 286 -9.73 -14.11 4.19
N MET A 287 -10.89 -14.59 3.73
CA MET A 287 -11.65 -15.63 4.45
C MET A 287 -10.83 -16.92 4.65
N ILE A 288 -10.02 -17.33 3.66
CA ILE A 288 -9.14 -18.50 3.79
C ILE A 288 -8.02 -18.22 4.81
N LEU A 289 -7.36 -17.07 4.72
CA LEU A 289 -6.28 -16.71 5.64
C LEU A 289 -6.75 -16.60 7.10
N GLU A 290 -7.93 -16.05 7.33
CA GLU A 290 -8.58 -15.97 8.64
C GLU A 290 -8.93 -17.37 9.16
N ARG A 291 -9.50 -18.23 8.33
CA ARG A 291 -9.84 -19.62 8.70
C ARG A 291 -8.62 -20.45 9.07
N LEU A 292 -7.50 -20.22 8.38
CA LEU A 292 -6.20 -20.85 8.69
C LEU A 292 -5.45 -20.18 9.85
N ASN A 293 -6.01 -19.11 10.44
CA ASN A 293 -5.37 -18.30 11.48
C ASN A 293 -3.97 -17.79 11.08
N LEU A 294 -3.76 -17.48 9.80
CA LEU A 294 -2.45 -17.04 9.29
C LEU A 294 -2.23 -15.54 9.48
N VAL A 295 -3.27 -14.73 9.44
CA VAL A 295 -3.13 -13.26 9.55
C VAL A 295 -2.52 -12.87 10.90
N GLU A 296 -3.11 -13.31 12.01
CA GLU A 296 -2.62 -12.97 13.35
C GLU A 296 -1.27 -13.66 13.64
N ALA A 297 -1.10 -14.91 13.18
CA ALA A 297 0.16 -15.64 13.35
C ALA A 297 1.34 -14.94 12.66
N VAL A 298 1.11 -14.35 11.47
CA VAL A 298 2.14 -13.60 10.74
C VAL A 298 2.35 -12.20 11.34
N LYS A 299 1.28 -11.48 11.70
CA LYS A 299 1.38 -10.15 12.33
C LYS A 299 2.09 -10.15 13.68
N SER A 300 1.83 -11.16 14.50
CA SER A 300 2.47 -11.30 15.81
C SER A 300 3.93 -11.77 15.72
N ASN A 301 4.39 -12.18 14.53
CA ASN A 301 5.72 -12.72 14.33
C ASN A 301 6.78 -11.63 14.14
N GLU A 302 7.79 -11.62 15.01
CA GLU A 302 8.88 -10.63 15.01
C GLU A 302 9.76 -10.66 13.77
N ILE A 303 9.75 -11.75 13.01
CA ILE A 303 10.63 -11.93 11.85
C ILE A 303 9.94 -11.43 10.58
N VAL A 304 8.61 -11.42 10.58
CA VAL A 304 7.79 -11.12 9.42
C VAL A 304 7.09 -9.77 9.54
N GLY A 305 6.76 -9.30 10.74
CA GLY A 305 5.82 -8.17 10.97
C GLY A 305 6.32 -6.98 11.78
N VAL A 306 7.60 -6.58 11.64
CA VAL A 306 8.10 -5.41 12.39
C VAL A 306 7.83 -4.11 11.62
N THR A 307 6.93 -3.30 12.17
CA THR A 307 6.77 -1.90 11.76
C THR A 307 7.95 -1.08 12.27
N GLU A 308 8.92 -0.79 11.41
CA GLU A 308 10.14 -0.05 11.76
C GLU A 308 9.89 1.43 12.05
N LEU A 309 8.95 2.04 11.31
CA LEU A 309 8.63 3.47 11.33
C LEU A 309 7.10 3.63 11.38
N PRO A 310 6.56 4.78 11.87
CA PRO A 310 5.12 5.03 11.90
C PRO A 310 4.49 5.16 10.50
N TRP A 311 5.30 5.11 9.44
CA TRP A 311 4.88 5.07 8.05
C TRP A 311 5.66 4.00 7.30
N ARG A 312 5.08 3.51 6.21
CA ARG A 312 5.69 2.45 5.41
C ARG A 312 6.87 2.97 4.60
N LYS A 313 8.03 2.33 4.76
CA LYS A 313 9.27 2.69 4.07
C LYS A 313 9.22 2.29 2.60
N SER A 314 9.82 3.12 1.75
CA SER A 314 10.04 2.80 0.34
C SER A 314 11.05 1.66 0.21
N LEU A 315 10.83 0.72 -0.70
CA LEU A 315 11.80 -0.31 -1.06
C LEU A 315 12.72 0.13 -2.21
N ASN A 316 12.53 1.33 -2.75
CA ASN A 316 13.40 1.89 -3.77
C ASN A 316 14.80 2.19 -3.15
N PRO A 317 15.92 1.72 -3.76
CA PRO A 317 17.26 1.89 -3.21
C PRO A 317 17.67 3.34 -3.01
N GLU A 318 17.19 4.24 -3.88
CA GLU A 318 17.47 5.68 -3.80
C GLU A 318 16.89 6.29 -2.51
N ARG A 319 15.82 5.70 -1.97
CA ARG A 319 15.15 6.11 -0.72
C ARG A 319 15.53 5.27 0.51
N SER A 320 16.50 4.37 0.39
CA SER A 320 16.85 3.42 1.46
C SER A 320 17.24 4.08 2.79
N LYS A 321 17.76 5.31 2.76
CA LYS A 321 18.16 6.10 3.94
C LYS A 321 17.05 7.00 4.49
N GLU A 322 15.93 7.10 3.80
CA GLU A 322 14.80 7.92 4.23
C GLU A 322 14.24 7.39 5.55
N SER A 323 14.34 8.20 6.60
CA SER A 323 13.85 7.85 7.94
C SER A 323 13.00 8.94 8.60
N ILE A 324 12.80 10.07 7.92
CA ILE A 324 12.02 11.21 8.42
C ILE A 324 11.11 11.74 7.31
N ARG A 325 9.88 12.12 7.65
CA ARG A 325 8.94 12.82 6.76
C ARG A 325 8.20 13.96 7.47
N PRO A 326 7.80 15.02 6.75
CA PRO A 326 6.82 15.99 7.25
C PRO A 326 5.47 15.30 7.40
N ILE A 327 4.75 15.61 8.50
CA ILE A 327 3.46 14.97 8.82
C ILE A 327 2.36 15.24 7.78
N PHE A 328 2.48 16.30 6.99
CA PHE A 328 1.43 16.82 6.11
C PHE A 328 0.92 15.80 5.07
N TRP A 329 1.81 14.96 4.53
CA TRP A 329 1.43 13.94 3.55
C TRP A 329 1.19 12.54 4.14
N GLN A 330 1.02 12.41 5.45
CA GLN A 330 0.77 11.12 6.11
C GLN A 330 -0.37 10.33 5.43
N ASN A 331 -1.41 11.04 4.98
CA ASN A 331 -2.61 10.46 4.35
C ASN A 331 -2.59 10.49 2.81
N ARG A 332 -1.47 10.94 2.20
CA ARG A 332 -1.28 11.13 0.74
C ARG A 332 0.09 10.64 0.28
N LYS A 333 0.39 9.38 0.60
CA LYS A 333 1.68 8.71 0.34
C LYS A 333 2.11 8.79 -1.13
N TYR A 334 1.16 8.64 -2.07
CA TYR A 334 1.41 8.75 -3.50
C TYR A 334 1.93 10.14 -3.88
N SER A 335 1.25 11.18 -3.41
CA SER A 335 1.67 12.55 -3.69
C SER A 335 3.06 12.83 -3.15
N TYR A 336 3.33 12.44 -1.90
CA TYR A 336 4.64 12.64 -1.30
C TYR A 336 5.77 11.99 -2.11
N VAL A 337 5.61 10.71 -2.47
CA VAL A 337 6.65 9.96 -3.19
C VAL A 337 6.85 10.55 -4.59
N THR A 338 5.79 10.92 -5.30
CA THR A 338 5.93 11.53 -6.62
C THR A 338 6.57 12.91 -6.56
N ARG A 339 6.17 13.75 -5.60
CA ARG A 339 6.73 15.12 -5.43
C ARG A 339 8.17 15.12 -4.93
N THR A 340 8.64 14.02 -4.36
CA THR A 340 10.04 13.87 -3.93
C THR A 340 10.83 12.90 -4.84
N ALA A 341 10.29 12.49 -5.99
CA ALA A 341 10.90 11.50 -6.86
C ALA A 341 12.21 11.97 -7.51
N THR A 342 12.39 13.28 -7.67
CA THR A 342 13.59 13.89 -8.26
C THR A 342 14.62 14.31 -7.22
N TRP A 343 14.47 13.87 -5.97
CA TRP A 343 15.42 14.20 -4.92
C TRP A 343 16.67 13.33 -5.03
N ASP A 344 17.86 13.95 -4.96
CA ASP A 344 19.14 13.25 -5.01
C ASP A 344 19.51 12.62 -3.65
N GLU A 345 19.08 13.26 -2.54
CA GLU A 345 19.31 12.79 -1.18
C GLU A 345 18.01 12.87 -0.35
N PHE A 346 17.81 11.86 0.50
CA PHE A 346 16.66 11.78 1.40
C PHE A 346 17.08 11.95 2.86
N PRO A 347 16.29 12.68 3.69
CA PRO A 347 16.63 12.93 5.08
C PRO A 347 16.80 11.65 5.92
N ASN A 348 17.89 11.62 6.70
CA ASN A 348 18.26 10.50 7.56
C ASN A 348 18.63 10.98 8.97
N GLY A 349 17.89 10.56 9.99
CA GLY A 349 18.12 10.88 11.41
C GLY A 349 17.77 12.31 11.83
N ARG A 350 18.25 13.32 11.10
CA ARG A 350 17.79 14.72 11.20
C ARG A 350 17.31 15.25 9.86
N TRP A 351 16.28 16.09 9.91
CA TRP A 351 15.83 16.80 8.72
C TRP A 351 16.84 17.90 8.40
N GLY A 352 17.43 17.81 7.22
CA GLY A 352 18.43 18.77 6.74
C GLY A 352 17.79 20.08 6.27
N ASP A 353 18.58 20.90 5.60
CA ASP A 353 18.09 22.12 4.95
C ASP A 353 17.16 21.77 3.78
N SER A 354 15.84 21.90 3.98
CA SER A 354 14.81 21.61 2.98
C SER A 354 14.82 22.53 1.76
N ARG A 355 15.73 23.52 1.71
CA ARG A 355 15.96 24.38 0.54
C ARG A 355 16.67 23.65 -0.61
N SER A 356 17.09 22.40 -0.43
CA SER A 356 17.62 21.55 -1.52
C SER A 356 17.41 20.06 -1.19
N PRO A 357 16.64 19.29 -1.98
CA PRO A 357 15.90 19.65 -3.19
C PRO A 357 14.47 20.14 -2.89
N ALA A 358 13.96 21.09 -3.69
CA ALA A 358 12.57 21.53 -3.59
C ALA A 358 11.59 20.40 -3.94
N PHE A 359 10.39 20.41 -3.35
CA PHE A 359 9.31 19.54 -3.79
C PHE A 359 8.98 19.81 -5.26
N GLY A 360 8.81 18.74 -6.05
CA GLY A 360 8.41 18.83 -7.44
C GLY A 360 7.09 19.58 -7.62
N ASP A 361 6.96 20.26 -8.76
CA ASP A 361 5.77 21.01 -9.14
C ASP A 361 4.57 20.07 -9.27
N ILE A 362 3.42 20.49 -8.73
CA ILE A 362 2.18 19.72 -8.70
C ILE A 362 1.74 19.41 -10.13
N ASP A 363 1.91 20.37 -11.05
CA ASP A 363 1.54 20.23 -12.47
C ASP A 363 2.41 19.22 -13.24
N LEU A 364 3.65 18.98 -12.77
CA LEU A 364 4.57 18.01 -13.37
C LEU A 364 4.45 16.62 -12.73
N CYS A 365 3.84 16.53 -11.55
CA CYS A 365 3.81 15.34 -10.70
C CYS A 365 2.48 14.56 -10.69
N ALA A 366 1.42 15.03 -11.36
CA ALA A 366 0.11 14.40 -11.25
C ALA A 366 -0.46 13.89 -12.58
N SER A 367 -0.45 12.57 -12.77
CA SER A 367 -1.60 11.91 -13.39
C SER A 367 -2.74 11.92 -12.36
N GLU A 368 -3.61 12.94 -12.40
CA GLU A 368 -4.80 13.14 -11.54
C GLU A 368 -4.51 13.20 -10.02
N LEU A 369 -4.45 14.41 -9.45
CA LEU A 369 -4.22 14.63 -8.01
C LEU A 369 -5.30 13.96 -7.13
N LEU A 370 -6.55 13.91 -7.63
CA LEU A 370 -7.63 13.14 -7.02
C LEU A 370 -7.71 11.76 -7.68
N ARG A 371 -7.54 10.71 -6.86
CA ARG A 371 -7.48 9.32 -7.34
C ARG A 371 -8.83 8.70 -7.68
N GLN A 372 -9.94 9.37 -7.32
CA GLN A 372 -11.30 8.87 -7.54
C GLN A 372 -11.83 9.35 -8.90
N SER A 373 -12.36 8.45 -9.73
CA SER A 373 -13.08 8.87 -10.95
C SER A 373 -14.24 9.82 -10.65
N PRO A 374 -14.68 10.62 -11.63
CA PRO A 374 -15.81 11.52 -11.45
C PRO A 374 -17.07 10.84 -10.89
N LYS A 375 -17.42 9.67 -11.41
CA LYS A 375 -18.58 8.90 -10.89
C LYS A 375 -18.39 8.55 -9.41
N ARG A 376 -17.20 8.07 -9.03
CA ARG A 376 -16.92 7.66 -7.65
C ARG A 376 -16.82 8.85 -6.70
N ALA A 377 -16.24 9.96 -7.15
CA ALA A 377 -16.22 11.22 -6.42
C ALA A 377 -17.65 11.75 -6.19
N GLN A 378 -18.54 11.65 -7.19
CA GLN A 378 -19.95 12.02 -7.04
C GLN A 378 -20.67 11.16 -5.99
N GLU A 379 -20.41 9.84 -5.97
CA GLU A 379 -20.96 8.92 -4.97
C GLU A 379 -20.44 9.18 -3.55
N LEU A 380 -19.16 9.51 -3.42
CA LEU A 380 -18.50 9.69 -2.13
C LEU A 380 -18.74 11.06 -1.51
N TRP A 381 -18.63 12.12 -2.33
CA TRP A 381 -18.54 13.49 -1.84
C TRP A 381 -19.69 14.37 -2.33
N GLY A 382 -20.30 14.03 -3.46
CA GLY A 382 -21.40 14.79 -4.04
C GLY A 382 -21.04 16.26 -4.33
N LEU A 383 -22.04 17.14 -4.22
CA LEU A 383 -21.91 18.59 -4.39
C LEU A 383 -22.34 19.31 -3.10
N PRO A 384 -21.46 19.45 -2.10
CA PRO A 384 -21.71 20.27 -0.92
C PRO A 384 -22.25 21.66 -1.29
N GLN A 385 -23.23 22.18 -0.56
CA GLN A 385 -23.82 23.51 -0.85
C GLN A 385 -23.47 24.54 0.24
N SER A 386 -22.85 24.08 1.33
CA SER A 386 -22.38 24.88 2.45
C SER A 386 -21.10 24.31 3.05
N VAL A 387 -20.43 25.09 3.91
CA VAL A 387 -19.28 24.61 4.69
C VAL A 387 -19.68 23.46 5.60
N GLN A 388 -20.89 23.53 6.19
CA GLN A 388 -21.46 22.47 7.01
C GLN A 388 -21.63 21.14 6.24
N ASP A 389 -21.95 21.19 4.95
CA ASP A 389 -22.02 19.96 4.14
C ASP A 389 -20.63 19.32 3.98
N ILE A 390 -19.57 20.14 3.85
CA ILE A 390 -18.19 19.64 3.77
C ILE A 390 -17.76 19.03 5.10
N THR A 391 -18.00 19.72 6.22
CA THR A 391 -17.66 19.16 7.54
C THR A 391 -18.50 17.94 7.88
N GLN A 392 -19.73 17.84 7.37
CA GLN A 392 -20.52 16.61 7.49
C GLN A 392 -19.90 15.43 6.73
N LEU A 393 -19.25 15.66 5.58
CA LEU A 393 -18.46 14.62 4.92
C LEU A 393 -17.28 14.18 5.80
N VAL A 394 -16.59 15.12 6.45
CA VAL A 394 -15.51 14.79 7.37
C VAL A 394 -16.03 13.99 8.56
N ILE A 395 -17.16 14.38 9.18
CA ILE A 395 -17.79 13.62 10.27
C ILE A 395 -18.18 12.22 9.81
N ASN A 396 -18.74 12.07 8.60
CA ASN A 396 -19.09 10.77 8.05
C ASN A 396 -17.86 9.90 7.82
N TYR A 397 -16.74 10.50 7.39
CA TYR A 397 -15.46 9.81 7.29
C TYR A 397 -14.92 9.39 8.66
N LEU A 398 -14.92 10.29 9.65
CA LEU A 398 -14.50 10.01 11.02
C LEU A 398 -15.31 8.88 11.67
N LYS A 399 -16.62 8.80 11.37
CA LYS A 399 -17.51 7.71 11.83
C LYS A 399 -17.35 6.40 11.04
N GLY A 400 -16.47 6.33 10.06
CA GLY A 400 -16.26 5.16 9.20
C GLY A 400 -17.35 4.94 8.13
N ASN A 401 -18.28 5.89 7.96
CA ASN A 401 -19.34 5.82 6.95
C ASN A 401 -18.86 6.19 5.54
N LEU A 402 -17.76 6.94 5.44
CA LEU A 402 -17.06 7.24 4.19
C LEU A 402 -15.66 6.65 4.21
N LYS A 403 -15.21 6.16 3.05
CA LYS A 403 -13.91 5.48 2.91
C LYS A 403 -12.74 6.40 2.60
N SER A 404 -13.01 7.61 2.11
CA SER A 404 -11.98 8.56 1.66
C SER A 404 -12.56 9.97 1.52
N LEU A 405 -11.68 10.97 1.59
CA LEU A 405 -11.96 12.39 1.35
C LEU A 405 -11.04 12.91 0.23
N PRO A 406 -11.24 14.12 -0.32
CA PRO A 406 -10.33 14.67 -1.33
C PRO A 406 -8.87 14.75 -0.85
N TRP A 407 -8.63 14.96 0.45
CA TRP A 407 -7.30 15.02 1.06
C TRP A 407 -6.91 13.75 1.84
N PHE A 408 -7.74 12.69 1.84
CA PHE A 408 -7.44 11.40 2.47
C PHE A 408 -7.68 10.25 1.50
N ASP A 409 -6.61 9.56 1.10
CA ASP A 409 -6.71 8.46 0.11
C ASP A 409 -7.28 7.16 0.71
N GLY A 410 -7.24 6.98 2.04
CA GLY A 410 -7.62 5.75 2.73
C GLY A 410 -8.64 5.94 3.87
N ALA A 411 -9.09 4.83 4.44
CA ALA A 411 -9.99 4.81 5.59
C ALA A 411 -9.29 5.33 6.86
N ILE A 412 -10.08 5.77 7.83
CA ILE A 412 -9.59 6.22 9.14
C ILE A 412 -8.87 5.09 9.89
N GLY A 413 -7.74 5.43 10.51
CA GLY A 413 -6.96 4.51 11.34
C GLY A 413 -7.47 4.44 12.78
N ASP A 414 -7.11 3.34 13.48
CA ASP A 414 -7.48 3.12 14.88
C ASP A 414 -6.81 4.11 15.86
N ASP A 415 -5.72 4.73 15.43
CA ASP A 415 -4.96 5.75 16.16
C ASP A 415 -5.79 7.00 16.46
N THR A 416 -6.76 7.30 15.60
CA THR A 416 -7.64 8.47 15.73
C THR A 416 -8.71 8.28 16.81
N ASN A 417 -8.99 7.04 17.24
CA ASN A 417 -10.08 6.73 18.17
C ASN A 417 -10.01 7.49 19.50
N ILE A 418 -8.80 7.80 19.99
CA ILE A 418 -8.60 8.53 21.26
C ILE A 418 -9.13 9.97 21.19
N ILE A 419 -9.08 10.58 20.01
CA ILE A 419 -9.45 11.99 19.78
C ILE A 419 -10.67 12.13 18.87
N LEU A 420 -11.36 11.02 18.58
CA LEU A 420 -12.45 10.96 17.60
C LEU A 420 -13.59 11.92 17.94
N ASP A 421 -14.08 11.88 19.18
CA ASP A 421 -15.21 12.71 19.61
C ASP A 421 -14.87 14.21 19.52
N ASN A 422 -13.64 14.57 19.89
CA ASN A 422 -13.15 15.95 19.77
C ASN A 422 -13.05 16.41 18.31
N LEU A 423 -12.57 15.55 17.41
CA LEU A 423 -12.53 15.86 15.98
C LEU A 423 -13.93 16.02 15.39
N ILE A 424 -14.89 15.17 15.79
CA ILE A 424 -16.30 15.30 15.38
C ILE A 424 -16.84 16.65 15.85
N GLU A 425 -16.64 17.01 17.12
CA GLU A 425 -17.11 18.29 17.68
C GLU A 425 -16.52 19.50 16.94
N LEU A 426 -15.23 19.49 16.58
CA LEU A 426 -14.64 20.57 15.79
C LEU A 426 -15.31 20.73 14.42
N ASN A 427 -15.61 19.62 13.74
CA ASN A 427 -16.27 19.64 12.44
C ASN A 427 -17.75 20.05 12.55
N GLU A 428 -18.44 19.72 13.64
CA GLU A 428 -19.79 20.22 13.94
C GLU A 428 -19.80 21.75 14.10
N ASN A 429 -18.68 22.31 14.53
CA ASN A 429 -18.44 23.75 14.66
C ASN A 429 -17.81 24.39 13.41
N SER A 430 -17.94 23.75 12.23
CA SER A 430 -17.51 24.28 10.93
C SER A 430 -15.99 24.43 10.72
N LEU A 431 -15.16 23.68 11.46
CA LEU A 431 -13.73 23.53 11.15
C LEU A 431 -13.54 22.28 10.31
N ILE A 432 -12.97 22.42 9.11
CA ILE A 432 -12.68 21.27 8.24
C ILE A 432 -11.35 20.68 8.70
N THR A 433 -11.34 19.56 9.41
CA THR A 433 -10.08 18.93 9.86
C THR A 433 -9.41 18.14 8.72
N LEU A 434 -8.10 18.32 8.57
CA LEU A 434 -7.30 17.70 7.49
C LEU A 434 -6.31 16.65 7.99
N ASN A 435 -5.78 16.80 9.21
CA ASN A 435 -4.85 15.83 9.78
C ASN A 435 -4.78 15.99 11.31
N SER A 436 -4.42 14.92 12.02
CA SER A 436 -4.31 14.94 13.47
C SER A 436 -3.46 13.78 13.98
N GLN A 437 -2.80 13.97 15.13
CA GLN A 437 -2.31 12.87 15.95
C GLN A 437 -2.48 13.19 17.44
N PRO A 438 -2.76 12.17 18.28
CA PRO A 438 -2.82 12.36 19.72
C PRO A 438 -1.42 12.65 20.30
N SER A 439 -1.37 13.22 21.49
CA SER A 439 -0.19 13.18 22.32
C SER A 439 -0.03 11.80 22.97
N LEU A 440 1.18 11.27 22.93
CA LEU A 440 1.57 10.02 23.56
C LEU A 440 2.77 10.25 24.46
N ASN A 441 2.70 9.71 25.67
CA ASN A 441 3.79 9.76 26.63
C ASN A 441 4.20 8.35 27.03
N SER A 442 5.40 7.94 26.59
CA SER A 442 6.03 6.68 26.99
C SER A 442 5.19 5.43 26.67
N VAL A 443 4.57 5.39 25.50
CA VAL A 443 3.84 4.20 25.03
C VAL A 443 4.85 3.13 24.64
N ARG A 444 4.56 1.85 24.93
CA ARG A 444 5.47 0.75 24.58
C ARG A 444 5.60 0.66 23.05
N SER A 445 6.82 0.42 22.55
CA SER A 445 7.03 0.20 21.11
C SER A 445 6.29 -1.03 20.54
N SER A 446 5.85 -1.94 21.41
CA SER A 446 5.02 -3.10 21.07
C SER A 446 3.51 -2.85 21.19
N ASP A 447 3.08 -1.61 21.44
CA ASP A 447 1.65 -1.27 21.47
C ASP A 447 1.00 -1.56 20.10
N LYS A 448 -0.26 -2.04 20.12
CA LYS A 448 -0.93 -2.51 18.90
C LYS A 448 -1.35 -1.38 17.95
N VAL A 449 -1.58 -0.19 18.48
CA VAL A 449 -2.11 0.95 17.72
C VAL A 449 -1.00 1.95 17.44
N PHE A 450 -0.19 2.27 18.45
CA PHE A 450 0.81 3.34 18.36
C PHE A 450 2.26 2.83 18.33
N GLY A 451 2.47 1.53 18.59
CA GLY A 451 3.80 0.95 18.68
C GLY A 451 4.49 0.84 17.32
N TRP A 452 5.76 1.23 17.28
CA TRP A 452 6.66 1.06 16.14
C TRP A 452 8.11 1.00 16.63
N GLY A 453 9.00 0.53 15.75
CA GLY A 453 10.43 0.39 16.01
C GLY A 453 10.79 -0.86 16.82
N PRO A 454 12.07 -0.98 17.25
CA PRO A 454 12.54 -2.11 18.02
C PRO A 454 11.74 -2.37 19.31
N LYS A 455 11.61 -3.64 19.71
CA LYS A 455 10.91 -4.02 20.95
C LYS A 455 11.60 -3.47 22.19
N ASN A 456 10.84 -3.40 23.29
CA ASN A 456 11.28 -2.90 24.60
C ASN A 456 11.67 -1.42 24.64
N GLY A 457 11.36 -0.67 23.59
CA GLY A 457 11.48 0.79 23.57
C GLY A 457 10.19 1.49 23.96
N TYR A 458 10.22 2.81 23.80
CA TYR A 458 9.11 3.71 24.07
C TYR A 458 8.95 4.71 22.93
N VAL A 459 7.69 4.97 22.56
CA VAL A 459 7.29 5.92 21.54
C VAL A 459 6.56 7.10 22.16
N TYR A 460 6.72 8.26 21.53
CA TYR A 460 6.24 9.55 22.00
C TYR A 460 5.66 10.36 20.86
N GLN A 461 4.63 11.14 21.15
CA GLN A 461 3.99 12.05 20.20
C GLN A 461 3.58 13.36 20.87
N LYS A 462 3.82 14.47 20.18
CA LYS A 462 3.18 15.75 20.49
C LYS A 462 1.78 15.77 19.90
N GLN A 463 0.84 16.42 20.59
CA GLN A 463 -0.49 16.64 20.00
C GLN A 463 -0.33 17.52 18.76
N TYR A 464 -0.95 17.12 17.66
CA TYR A 464 -0.96 17.90 16.42
C TYR A 464 -2.35 17.91 15.80
N LEU A 465 -2.72 19.05 15.24
CA LEU A 465 -3.99 19.25 14.56
C LEU A 465 -3.78 20.17 13.35
N GLU A 466 -4.32 19.75 12.20
CA GLU A 466 -4.38 20.52 10.97
C GLU A 466 -5.83 20.68 10.52
N PHE A 467 -6.21 21.90 10.17
CA PHE A 467 -7.57 22.21 9.75
C PHE A 467 -7.63 23.45 8.87
N PHE A 468 -8.76 23.58 8.18
CA PHE A 468 -9.15 24.72 7.40
C PHE A 468 -10.26 25.47 8.12
N CYS A 469 -10.11 26.78 8.30
CA CYS A 469 -11.14 27.62 8.92
C CYS A 469 -11.16 29.03 8.33
N HIS A 470 -12.29 29.71 8.52
CA HIS A 470 -12.48 31.08 8.05
C HIS A 470 -11.50 32.05 8.73
N LYS A 471 -10.94 33.01 7.98
CA LYS A 471 -9.94 33.99 8.44
C LYS A 471 -10.34 34.77 9.71
N ASP A 472 -11.64 35.03 9.88
CA ASP A 472 -12.17 35.73 11.07
C ASP A 472 -12.01 34.92 12.36
N VAL A 473 -12.06 33.58 12.26
CA VAL A 473 -11.84 32.67 13.38
C VAL A 473 -10.35 32.57 13.68
N VAL A 474 -9.50 32.53 12.64
CA VAL A 474 -8.03 32.46 12.79
C VAL A 474 -7.51 33.61 13.64
N ALA A 475 -7.93 34.85 13.36
CA ALA A 475 -7.43 36.01 14.09
C ALA A 475 -7.72 35.92 15.60
N LYS A 476 -8.94 35.51 15.98
CA LYS A 476 -9.32 35.28 17.38
C LYS A 476 -8.55 34.11 17.98
N LEU A 477 -8.37 33.03 17.22
CA LEU A 477 -7.67 31.83 17.67
C LEU A 477 -6.20 32.10 17.97
N LEU A 478 -5.50 32.80 17.08
CA LEU A 478 -4.09 33.13 17.28
C LEU A 478 -3.90 34.06 18.49
N ASP A 479 -4.77 35.04 18.70
CA ASP A 479 -4.74 35.89 19.91
C ASP A 479 -4.96 35.07 21.19
N HIS A 480 -5.87 34.09 21.14
CA HIS A 480 -6.12 33.20 22.27
C HIS A 480 -4.93 32.26 22.56
N ILE A 481 -4.31 31.70 21.51
CA ILE A 481 -3.10 30.88 21.60
C ILE A 481 -1.93 31.68 22.17
N GLU A 482 -1.73 32.93 21.73
CA GLU A 482 -0.66 33.77 22.24
C GLU A 482 -0.85 34.13 23.72
N LYS A 483 -2.09 34.35 24.17
CA LYS A 483 -2.40 34.51 25.61
C LYS A 483 -2.10 33.24 26.39
N TYR A 484 -2.44 32.07 25.86
CA TYR A 484 -2.12 30.79 26.48
C TYR A 484 -0.60 30.58 26.57
N ASN A 485 0.14 30.88 25.50
CA ASN A 485 1.60 30.84 25.46
C ASN A 485 2.23 31.80 26.47
N GLN A 486 1.69 33.01 26.65
CA GLN A 486 2.19 33.95 27.66
C GLN A 486 1.95 33.47 29.11
N GLN A 487 0.92 32.64 29.34
CA GLN A 487 0.58 32.11 30.66
C GLN A 487 1.35 30.83 31.00
N GLN A 488 1.54 29.95 30.01
CA GLN A 488 2.10 28.61 30.20
C GLN A 488 3.53 28.45 29.68
N GLY A 489 3.94 29.28 28.73
CA GLY A 489 5.25 29.22 28.09
C GLY A 489 6.33 29.95 28.87
N ASP A 490 7.57 29.56 28.60
CA ASP A 490 8.73 30.35 28.99
C ASP A 490 8.93 31.49 27.98
N SER A 491 9.63 32.52 28.43
CA SER A 491 10.08 33.67 27.64
C SER A 491 10.85 33.33 26.36
N THR A 492 11.32 32.08 26.23
CA THR A 492 12.20 31.63 25.15
C THR A 492 11.53 30.73 24.12
N SER A 493 10.38 30.11 24.43
CA SER A 493 9.72 29.15 23.52
C SER A 493 8.22 29.03 23.78
N ALA A 494 7.43 29.02 22.71
CA ALA A 494 5.99 28.82 22.77
C ALA A 494 5.63 27.36 23.13
N VAL A 495 4.63 27.18 24.00
CA VAL A 495 4.05 25.86 24.30
C VAL A 495 3.24 25.36 23.11
N ILE A 496 2.48 26.25 22.48
CA ILE A 496 1.71 25.98 21.27
C ILE A 496 2.39 26.66 20.09
N SER A 497 2.95 25.85 19.19
CA SER A 497 3.50 26.30 17.91
C SER A 497 2.41 26.28 16.85
N TYR A 498 2.40 27.27 15.95
CA TYR A 498 1.43 27.30 14.86
C TYR A 498 1.98 27.82 13.53
N TYR A 499 1.36 27.38 12.44
CA TYR A 499 1.45 28.00 11.12
C TYR A 499 0.03 28.22 10.59
N ALA A 500 -0.27 29.43 10.12
CA ALA A 500 -1.54 29.79 9.50
C ALA A 500 -1.27 30.49 8.16
N VAL A 501 -1.69 29.89 7.06
CA VAL A 501 -1.35 30.37 5.71
C VAL A 501 -2.55 30.41 4.78
N ASN A 502 -2.70 31.52 4.04
CA ASN A 502 -3.74 31.65 3.03
C ASN A 502 -3.25 31.20 1.64
N LYS A 503 -4.15 31.14 0.65
CA LYS A 503 -3.84 30.73 -0.72
C LYS A 503 -2.66 31.46 -1.34
N ASP A 504 -2.58 32.77 -1.12
CA ASP A 504 -1.54 33.64 -1.68
C ASP A 504 -0.16 33.42 -1.01
N GLY A 505 -0.07 32.57 0.01
CA GLY A 505 1.17 32.26 0.71
C GLY A 505 1.50 33.23 1.85
N ASN A 506 0.56 34.08 2.27
CA ASN A 506 0.76 34.93 3.44
C ASN A 506 0.70 34.08 4.71
N LEU A 507 1.87 33.80 5.28
CA LEU A 507 2.03 32.97 6.48
C LEU A 507 2.09 33.84 7.74
N ILE A 508 1.30 33.47 8.75
CA ILE A 508 1.39 33.97 10.12
C ILE A 508 1.84 32.79 10.99
N SER A 509 2.89 32.98 11.79
CA SER A 509 3.47 31.94 12.64
C SER A 509 4.20 32.55 13.83
N ASN A 510 4.30 31.80 14.92
CA ASN A 510 5.19 32.09 16.06
C ASN A 510 6.48 31.24 16.05
N CYS A 511 6.72 30.47 14.98
CA CYS A 511 7.93 29.68 14.76
C CYS A 511 8.93 30.45 13.89
N GLN A 512 10.22 30.18 14.07
CA GLN A 512 11.29 30.73 13.22
C GLN A 512 11.37 29.97 11.89
N ASP A 513 12.05 30.57 10.91
CA ASP A 513 12.12 30.03 9.55
C ASP A 513 12.89 28.70 9.44
N ASP A 514 13.90 28.51 10.29
CA ASP A 514 14.74 27.31 10.32
C ASP A 514 14.30 26.31 11.43
N ASP A 515 13.16 26.55 12.10
CA ASP A 515 12.67 25.67 13.15
C ASP A 515 12.17 24.34 12.56
N ILE A 516 12.63 23.25 13.14
CA ILE A 516 12.20 21.89 12.84
C ILE A 516 11.62 21.29 14.10
N ASN A 517 10.29 21.12 14.12
CA ASN A 517 9.59 20.60 15.28
C ASN A 517 9.37 19.09 15.13
N ALA A 518 10.12 18.27 15.88
CA ALA A 518 9.87 16.83 15.96
C ALA A 518 8.56 16.57 16.73
N VAL A 519 7.63 15.87 16.08
CA VAL A 519 6.29 15.59 16.64
C VAL A 519 6.07 14.11 16.94
N THR A 520 6.88 13.21 16.40
CA THR A 520 6.88 11.77 16.74
C THR A 520 8.31 11.28 16.85
N TRP A 521 8.63 10.61 17.95
CA TRP A 521 9.96 10.02 18.18
C TRP A 521 9.90 8.75 19.02
N GLY A 522 10.97 7.97 18.99
CA GLY A 522 11.13 6.72 19.70
C GLY A 522 12.50 6.59 20.34
N VAL A 523 12.54 6.01 21.53
CA VAL A 523 13.74 5.71 22.29
C VAL A 523 13.82 4.19 22.46
N PHE A 524 14.86 3.58 21.93
CA PHE A 524 14.98 2.13 21.84
C PHE A 524 16.28 1.63 22.50
N PRO A 525 16.29 0.44 23.12
CA PRO A 525 17.50 -0.12 23.70
C PRO A 525 18.58 -0.37 22.62
N GLY A 526 19.76 0.21 22.81
CA GLY A 526 20.92 -0.03 21.94
C GLY A 526 20.94 0.78 20.64
N GLU A 527 19.98 1.69 20.44
CA GLU A 527 19.85 2.53 19.24
C GLU A 527 19.87 4.03 19.60
N GLU A 528 20.20 4.88 18.63
CA GLU A 528 19.98 6.32 18.75
C GLU A 528 18.48 6.67 18.71
N ILE A 529 18.13 7.90 19.10
CA ILE A 529 16.74 8.38 19.05
C ILE A 529 16.32 8.47 17.58
N LEU A 530 15.19 7.84 17.26
CA LEU A 530 14.55 7.97 15.94
C LEU A 530 13.44 9.02 16.03
N GLN A 531 13.42 9.97 15.09
CA GLN A 531 12.43 11.06 15.03
C GLN A 531 11.77 11.13 13.63
N PRO A 532 10.91 10.17 13.30
CA PRO A 532 10.44 9.96 11.93
C PRO A 532 9.42 10.96 11.40
N THR A 533 8.86 11.81 12.28
CA THR A 533 7.81 12.76 11.89
C THR A 533 8.08 14.14 12.44
N ILE A 534 8.01 15.13 11.57
CA ILE A 534 8.29 16.54 11.88
C ILE A 534 7.21 17.48 11.34
N VAL A 535 7.27 18.72 11.81
CA VAL A 535 6.54 19.89 11.31
C VAL A 535 7.56 21.00 11.03
N GLU A 536 7.55 21.53 9.80
CA GLU A 536 8.46 22.61 9.36
C GLU A 536 7.82 23.49 8.26
N LYS A 537 8.29 24.74 8.16
CA LYS A 537 7.70 25.83 7.36
C LYS A 537 7.66 25.55 5.85
N THR A 538 8.78 25.20 5.23
CA THR A 538 8.93 24.99 3.78
C THR A 538 8.02 23.88 3.28
N SER A 539 8.04 22.73 3.97
CA SER A 539 7.13 21.62 3.65
C SER A 539 5.67 22.00 3.81
N PHE A 540 5.32 22.80 4.84
CA PHE A 540 3.95 23.28 5.02
C PHE A 540 3.49 24.19 3.89
N LEU A 541 4.37 25.05 3.37
CA LEU A 541 4.05 25.91 2.22
C LEU A 541 3.87 25.10 0.92
N ALA A 542 4.68 24.06 0.71
CA ALA A 542 4.51 23.15 -0.42
C ALA A 542 3.24 22.29 -0.32
N TRP A 543 2.87 21.91 0.91
CA TRP A 543 1.62 21.20 1.20
C TRP A 543 0.39 22.07 0.99
N LYS A 544 0.43 23.32 1.44
CA LYS A 544 -0.62 24.33 1.19
C LYS A 544 -1.04 24.33 -0.28
N ASP A 545 -0.07 24.41 -1.20
CA ASP A 545 -0.37 24.52 -2.62
C ASP A 545 -1.15 23.30 -3.12
N GLU A 546 -0.85 22.11 -2.59
CA GLU A 546 -1.60 20.89 -2.87
C GLU A 546 -3.00 20.94 -2.29
N VAL A 547 -3.17 21.35 -1.03
CA VAL A 547 -4.48 21.48 -0.39
C VAL A 547 -5.41 22.39 -1.17
N TYR A 548 -4.97 23.60 -1.53
CA TYR A 548 -5.79 24.52 -2.34
C TYR A 548 -6.04 23.98 -3.76
N THR A 549 -5.08 23.23 -4.32
CA THR A 549 -5.26 22.57 -5.62
C THR A 549 -6.28 21.43 -5.54
N LEU A 550 -6.35 20.67 -4.45
CA LEU A 550 -7.35 19.60 -4.26
C LEU A 550 -8.78 20.13 -4.36
N PHE A 551 -9.08 21.29 -3.75
CA PHE A 551 -10.38 21.95 -3.89
C PHE A 551 -10.66 22.36 -5.34
N SER A 552 -9.65 22.87 -6.04
CA SER A 552 -9.74 23.24 -7.45
C SER A 552 -9.93 22.03 -8.38
N GLU A 553 -9.30 20.90 -8.07
CA GLU A 553 -9.48 19.63 -8.80
C GLU A 553 -10.87 19.03 -8.54
N TRP A 554 -11.36 19.09 -7.30
CA TRP A 554 -12.72 18.65 -6.98
C TRP A 554 -13.74 19.45 -7.78
N LEU A 555 -13.53 20.76 -7.95
CA LEU A 555 -14.32 21.62 -8.82
C LEU A 555 -14.31 21.16 -10.29
N LYS A 556 -13.14 20.83 -10.83
CA LYS A 556 -13.01 20.34 -12.22
C LYS A 556 -13.75 19.02 -12.43
N ILE A 557 -13.61 18.09 -11.49
CA ILE A 557 -14.27 16.79 -11.53
C ILE A 557 -15.79 16.94 -11.36
N ALA A 558 -16.24 17.85 -10.49
CA ALA A 558 -17.65 18.15 -10.27
C ALA A 558 -18.37 18.65 -11.52
N ALA A 559 -17.66 19.31 -12.45
CA ALA A 559 -18.23 19.71 -13.73
C ALA A 559 -18.62 18.52 -14.64
N MET A 560 -18.13 17.32 -14.33
CA MET A 560 -18.46 16.07 -15.03
C MET A 560 -19.59 15.27 -14.35
N PHE A 561 -20.13 15.76 -13.23
CA PHE A 561 -21.21 15.08 -12.53
C PHE A 561 -22.53 15.18 -13.29
N ASP A 562 -23.34 14.14 -13.21
CA ASP A 562 -24.74 14.19 -13.66
C ASP A 562 -25.58 14.88 -12.57
N ALA A 563 -25.61 16.21 -12.60
CA ALA A 563 -26.25 17.04 -11.58
C ALA A 563 -26.91 18.30 -12.16
N ASP A 564 -27.83 18.88 -11.39
CA ASP A 564 -28.47 20.16 -11.72
C ASP A 564 -27.41 21.26 -11.82
N LYS A 565 -27.44 22.02 -12.93
CA LYS A 565 -26.56 23.15 -13.18
C LYS A 565 -26.60 24.18 -12.06
N ALA A 566 -27.74 24.39 -11.41
CA ALA A 566 -27.86 25.31 -10.28
C ALA A 566 -27.01 24.85 -9.08
N LYS A 567 -27.00 23.56 -8.77
CA LYS A 567 -26.18 23.00 -7.67
C LYS A 567 -24.69 23.07 -7.97
N VAL A 568 -24.32 22.88 -9.24
CA VAL A 568 -22.92 23.04 -9.68
C VAL A 568 -22.49 24.50 -9.54
N GLN A 569 -23.35 25.47 -9.89
CA GLN A 569 -23.04 26.89 -9.72
C GLN A 569 -22.87 27.29 -8.25
N GLU A 570 -23.75 26.84 -7.36
CA GLU A 570 -23.61 27.10 -5.92
C GLU A 570 -22.36 26.42 -5.34
N PHE A 571 -22.04 25.19 -5.77
CA PHE A 571 -20.80 24.52 -5.38
C PHE A 571 -19.56 25.30 -5.85
N ASN A 572 -19.57 25.83 -7.07
CA ASN A 572 -18.48 26.66 -7.58
C ASN A 572 -18.28 27.93 -6.74
N LYS A 573 -19.38 28.57 -6.33
CA LYS A 573 -19.34 29.74 -5.45
C LYS A 573 -18.78 29.38 -4.07
N LEU A 574 -19.22 28.26 -3.49
CA LEU A 574 -18.70 27.76 -2.21
C LEU A 574 -17.19 27.49 -2.28
N MET A 575 -16.71 26.81 -3.33
CA MET A 575 -15.28 26.54 -3.52
C MET A 575 -14.47 27.82 -3.73
N GLY A 576 -15.04 28.82 -4.41
CA GLY A 576 -14.45 30.16 -4.51
C GLY A 576 -14.30 30.83 -3.14
N GLN A 577 -15.36 30.81 -2.32
CA GLN A 577 -15.33 31.36 -0.95
C GLN A 577 -14.30 30.66 -0.07
N ILE A 578 -14.27 29.33 -0.09
CA ILE A 578 -13.28 28.51 0.62
C ILE A 578 -11.86 28.86 0.15
N SER A 579 -11.66 29.04 -1.15
CA SER A 579 -10.36 29.40 -1.70
C SER A 579 -9.88 30.80 -1.27
N GLU A 580 -10.77 31.75 -1.02
CA GLU A 580 -10.42 33.15 -0.73
C GLU A 580 -10.42 33.47 0.77
N ASP A 581 -11.39 32.95 1.51
CA ASP A 581 -11.66 33.37 2.89
C ASP A 581 -11.15 32.41 3.95
N PHE A 582 -10.79 31.19 3.58
CA PHE A 582 -10.29 30.19 4.53
C PHE A 582 -8.77 30.07 4.48
N VAL A 583 -8.22 29.72 5.64
CA VAL A 583 -6.79 29.66 5.92
C VAL A 583 -6.47 28.25 6.40
N LEU A 584 -5.37 27.70 5.87
CA LEU A 584 -4.83 26.43 6.33
C LEU A 584 -4.01 26.66 7.59
N CYS A 585 -4.39 25.98 8.67
CA CYS A 585 -3.77 26.09 9.97
C CYS A 585 -3.22 24.74 10.41
N ASN A 586 -2.02 24.73 10.99
CA ASN A 586 -1.57 23.61 11.83
C ASN A 586 -1.10 24.11 13.19
N LEU A 587 -1.39 23.31 14.22
CA LEU A 587 -1.05 23.57 15.62
C LEU A 587 -0.29 22.36 16.18
N VAL A 588 0.74 22.62 16.99
CA VAL A 588 1.48 21.61 17.74
C VAL A 588 1.50 22.00 19.22
N ASN A 589 1.07 21.10 20.11
CA ASN A 589 1.32 21.23 21.54
C ASN A 589 2.69 20.62 21.88
N ASN A 590 3.65 21.46 22.24
CA ASN A 590 5.01 21.04 22.60
C ASN A 590 5.08 20.37 23.98
N ASP A 591 4.10 20.57 24.85
CA ASP A 591 3.97 19.86 26.11
C ASP A 591 3.24 18.52 25.91
N PHE A 592 3.98 17.51 25.47
CA PHE A 592 3.49 16.16 25.26
C PHE A 592 3.16 15.39 26.57
N LEU A 593 3.35 16.02 27.74
CA LEU A 593 2.90 15.46 29.02
C LEU A 593 1.45 15.85 29.31
N GLN A 594 0.94 16.90 28.67
CA GLN A 594 -0.46 17.29 28.77
C GLN A 594 -1.37 16.31 28.00
N GLY A 595 -2.61 16.23 28.45
CA GLY A 595 -3.61 15.36 27.82
C GLY A 595 -4.00 15.83 26.41
N ASN A 596 -4.79 15.00 25.74
CA ASN A 596 -5.25 15.24 24.38
C ASN A 596 -6.28 16.37 24.23
N GLU A 597 -6.67 17.08 25.29
CA GLU A 597 -7.75 18.07 25.23
C GLU A 597 -7.27 19.49 24.89
N VAL A 598 -5.98 19.79 25.08
CA VAL A 598 -5.47 21.17 25.10
C VAL A 598 -5.75 21.94 23.82
N LEU A 599 -5.39 21.39 22.66
CA LEU A 599 -5.66 22.07 21.38
C LEU A 599 -7.17 22.19 21.11
N PHE A 600 -7.97 21.19 21.50
CA PHE A 600 -9.41 21.20 21.28
C PHE A 600 -10.08 22.27 22.15
N ASP A 601 -9.72 22.36 23.43
CA ASP A 601 -10.27 23.34 24.37
C ASP A 601 -9.95 24.78 23.94
N LEU A 602 -8.72 25.03 23.46
CA LEU A 602 -8.31 26.33 22.93
C LEU A 602 -9.16 26.76 21.73
N ILE A 603 -9.48 25.82 20.85
CA ILE A 603 -10.31 26.08 19.67
C ILE A 603 -11.78 26.26 20.07
N LYS A 604 -12.34 25.40 20.92
CA LYS A 604 -13.75 25.45 21.35
C LYS A 604 -14.11 26.81 21.95
N GLN A 605 -13.21 27.39 22.74
CA GLN A 605 -13.40 28.71 23.36
C GLN A 605 -13.57 29.86 22.35
N VAL A 606 -13.06 29.69 21.13
CA VAL A 606 -13.09 30.73 20.09
C VAL A 606 -14.30 30.53 19.17
N VAL A 607 -14.68 29.28 18.92
CA VAL A 607 -15.73 28.95 17.95
C VAL A 607 -17.13 29.02 18.56
N GLN A 608 -17.24 28.87 19.89
CA GLN A 608 -18.50 29.06 20.63
C GLN A 608 -18.83 30.54 20.93
N THR A 609 -17.94 31.48 20.58
CA THR A 609 -18.06 32.94 20.83
C THR A 609 -18.16 33.78 19.56
#